data_AF-A0A8S9LXH9-F1
#
_entry.id   AF-A0A8S9LXH9-F1
#
_cell.length_a   1.000
_cell.length_b   1.000
_cell.length_c   1.000
_cell.angle_alpha   90.00
_cell.angle_beta   90.00
_cell.angle_gamma   90.00
#
_symmetry.space_group_name_H-M   'P 1'
#
loop_
_entity.id
_entity.type
_entity.pdbx_description
1 polymer ?
#
loop_
_entity_poly.entity_id
_entity_poly.type
_entity_poly.pdbx_seq_one_letter_code
_entity_poly.pdbx_strand_id
1 'polypeptide(L)' 'MAEQAEAEAFQGEQKLNAMYLESVWRIGIQLGGEVERGKVERAVKRLIVDKEGANMRRRALDLKEMIKASVRMSSSST' A
#
# COMPACT_ATOMS: atom_id res chain seq x y z
N MET A 1 13.02 -22.73 18.74
CA MET A 1 11.93 -23.01 17.78
C MET A 1 10.81 -21.97 17.91
N ALA A 2 11.13 -20.68 17.88
CA ALA A 2 10.16 -19.59 18.02
C ALA A 2 10.35 -18.51 16.94
N GLU A 3 10.98 -18.87 15.82
CA GLU A 3 11.25 -17.96 14.69
C GLU A 3 10.22 -18.12 13.56
N GLN A 4 9.28 -19.08 13.70
CA GLN A 4 8.31 -19.41 12.65
C GLN A 4 6.90 -18.86 12.89
N ALA A 5 6.64 -18.17 14.01
CA ALA A 5 5.29 -17.67 14.34
C ALA A 5 5.05 -16.19 13.98
N GLU A 6 6.06 -15.43 13.55
CA GLU A 6 5.93 -13.97 13.33
C GLU A 6 5.46 -13.57 11.92
N ALA A 7 5.10 -14.53 11.05
CA ALA A 7 4.82 -14.27 9.63
C ALA A 7 3.41 -14.67 9.16
N GLU A 8 2.45 -14.87 10.05
CA GLU A 8 1.12 -15.40 9.69
C GLU A 8 0.07 -14.35 9.26
N ALA A 9 0.43 -13.07 9.14
CA ALA A 9 -0.44 -12.11 8.47
C ALA A 9 0.08 -11.87 7.05
N PHE A 10 -0.74 -12.24 6.05
CA PHE A 10 -0.51 -12.12 4.60
C PHE A 10 0.36 -13.24 3.98
N GLN A 11 -0.26 -14.37 3.66
CA GLN A 11 0.33 -15.39 2.78
C GLN A 11 -0.10 -15.18 1.32
N GLY A 12 0.75 -15.56 0.37
CA GLY A 12 0.46 -15.51 -1.07
C GLY A 12 0.37 -14.09 -1.65
N GLU A 13 -0.67 -13.84 -2.45
CA GLU A 13 -0.83 -12.59 -3.22
C GLU A 13 -0.89 -11.34 -2.35
N GLN A 14 -1.40 -11.44 -1.13
CA GLN A 14 -1.53 -10.27 -0.26
C GLN A 14 -0.16 -9.69 0.14
N LYS A 15 0.84 -10.56 0.36
CA LYS A 15 2.22 -10.13 0.63
C LYS A 15 2.84 -9.45 -0.59
N LEU A 16 2.60 -10.01 -1.77
CA LEU A 16 3.06 -9.43 -3.03
C LEU A 16 2.40 -8.05 -3.26
N ASN A 17 1.08 -7.95 -3.10
CA ASN A 17 0.36 -6.70 -3.26
C ASN A 17 0.86 -5.63 -2.27
N ALA A 18 1.12 -5.98 -1.00
CA ALA A 18 1.70 -5.06 -0.03
C ALA A 18 3.08 -4.55 -0.47
N MET A 19 3.94 -5.43 -0.98
CA MET A 19 5.25 -5.07 -1.52
C MET A 19 5.13 -4.16 -2.75
N TYR A 20 4.20 -4.43 -3.67
CA TYR A 20 3.98 -3.56 -4.84
C TYR A 20 3.44 -2.18 -4.44
N LEU A 21 2.49 -2.13 -3.50
CA LEU A 21 1.93 -0.89 -2.97
C LEU A 21 2.99 -0.01 -2.30
N GLU A 22 3.96 -0.61 -1.61
CA GLU A 22 5.02 0.08 -0.87
C GLU A 22 6.23 0.40 -1.76
N SER A 23 6.80 -0.59 -2.45
CA SER A 23 8.09 -0.44 -3.14
C SER A 23 7.95 0.10 -4.57
N VAL A 24 6.91 -0.32 -5.30
CA VAL A 24 6.75 -0.01 -6.73
C VAL A 24 5.88 1.22 -6.92
N TRP A 25 4.62 1.17 -6.50
CA TRP A 25 3.69 2.29 -6.65
C TRP A 25 3.91 3.36 -5.58
N ARG A 26 4.49 2.97 -4.43
CA ARG A 26 4.79 3.87 -3.31
C ARG A 26 3.57 4.64 -2.83
N ILE A 27 2.42 3.98 -2.78
CA ILE A 27 1.14 4.56 -2.33
C ILE A 27 0.70 4.02 -0.97
N GLY A 28 1.44 3.08 -0.37
CA GLY A 28 1.14 2.49 0.92
C GLY A 28 2.36 2.38 1.83
N ILE A 29 2.09 2.01 3.08
CA ILE A 29 3.10 1.68 4.10
C ILE A 29 2.87 0.23 4.50
N GLN A 30 3.90 -0.61 4.36
CA GLN A 30 3.86 -1.98 4.85
C GLN A 30 4.23 -2.01 6.35
N LEU A 31 3.38 -2.65 7.16
CA LEU A 31 3.70 -2.99 8.55
C LEU A 31 4.24 -4.42 8.56
N GLY A 32 5.55 -4.57 8.76
CA GLY A 32 6.21 -5.88 8.84
C GLY A 32 6.26 -6.42 10.28
N GLY A 33 6.33 -7.75 10.39
CA GLY A 33 6.41 -8.46 11.67
C GLY A 33 5.17 -8.26 12.55
N GLU A 34 5.33 -8.39 13.87
CA GLU A 34 4.23 -8.20 14.82
C GLU A 34 3.68 -6.76 14.77
N VAL A 35 2.36 -6.64 14.61
CA VAL A 35 1.66 -5.36 14.48
C VAL A 35 1.27 -4.84 15.87
N GLU A 36 2.10 -3.95 16.39
CA GLU A 36 1.86 -3.27 17.66
C GLU A 36 1.15 -1.92 17.47
N ARG A 37 0.35 -1.50 18.46
CA ARG A 37 -0.36 -0.22 18.45
C ARG A 37 0.53 0.98 18.11
N GLY A 38 1.75 1.03 18.68
CA GLY A 38 2.70 2.11 18.42
C GLY A 38 3.22 2.12 16.97
N LYS A 39 3.38 0.95 16.34
CA LYS A 39 3.76 0.85 14.91
C LYS A 39 2.62 1.39 14.03
N VAL A 40 1.38 1.03 14.34
CA VAL A 40 0.19 1.51 13.63
C VAL A 40 0.06 3.03 13.77
N GLU A 41 0.17 3.58 14.98
CA GLU A 41 0.06 5.02 15.23
C GLU A 41 1.10 5.82 14.43
N ARG A 42 2.36 5.35 14.40
CA ARG A 42 3.41 5.98 13.60
C ARG A 42 3.12 5.92 12.10
N ALA A 43 2.64 4.78 11.60
CA ALA A 43 2.28 4.64 10.20
C ALA A 43 1.12 5.55 9.80
N VAL A 44 0.08 5.65 10.64
CA VAL A 44 -1.04 6.57 10.43
C VAL A 44 -0.58 8.02 10.45
N LYS A 45 0.26 8.41 11.42
CA LYS A 45 0.81 9.77 11.50
C LYS A 45 1.66 10.10 10.26
N ARG A 46 2.55 9.20 9.85
CA ARG A 46 3.35 9.33 8.62
C ARG A 46 2.47 9.47 7.37
N LEU A 47 1.39 8.69 7.31
CA LEU A 47 0.46 8.73 6.18
C LEU A 47 -0.34 10.03 6.12
N ILE A 48 -0.74 10.60 7.25
CA ILE A 48 -1.66 11.74 7.30
C ILE A 48 -0.90 13.07 7.37
N VAL A 49 0.08 13.18 8.26
CA VAL A 49 0.72 14.44 8.66
C VAL A 49 1.96 14.74 7.83
N ASP A 50 2.79 13.73 7.54
CA ASP A 50 4.11 13.97 6.96
C ASP A 50 4.04 14.28 5.46
N LYS A 51 5.04 15.02 4.96
CA LYS A 51 5.19 15.32 3.52
C LYS A 51 5.23 14.05 2.67
N GLU A 52 5.82 12.98 3.21
CA GLU A 52 5.84 11.69 2.54
C GLU A 52 4.42 11.13 2.34
N GLY A 53 3.57 11.17 3.37
CA GLY A 53 2.17 10.78 3.26
C GLY A 53 1.40 11.61 2.25
N ALA A 54 1.67 12.92 2.16
CA ALA A 54 1.09 13.77 1.11
C ALA A 54 1.48 13.31 -0.31
N ASN A 55 2.75 12.93 -0.51
CA ASN A 55 3.21 12.39 -1.80
C ASN A 55 2.58 11.02 -2.12
N MET A 56 2.42 10.14 -1.12
CA MET A 56 1.72 8.86 -1.28
C MET A 56 0.28 9.07 -1.75
N ARG A 57 -0.46 9.97 -1.09
CA ARG A 57 -1.85 10.30 -1.48
C ARG A 57 -1.94 10.91 -2.89
N ARG A 58 -0.99 11.77 -3.27
CA ARG A 58 -0.91 12.30 -4.64
C ARG A 58 -0.73 11.18 -5.67
N ARG A 59 0.25 10.29 -5.47
CA ARG A 59 0.46 9.13 -6.35
C ARG A 59 -0.76 8.22 -6.44
N ALA A 60 -1.48 8.02 -5.33
CA ALA A 60 -2.71 7.23 -5.31
C ALA A 60 -3.84 7.87 -6.14
N LEU A 61 -3.96 9.20 -6.09
CA LEU A 61 -4.91 9.94 -6.93
C LEU A 61 -4.52 9.86 -8.41
N ASP A 62 -3.24 10.03 -8.75
CA ASP A 62 -2.76 9.90 -10.12
C ASP A 62 -3.03 8.49 -10.66
N LEU A 63 -2.75 7.46 -9.88
CA LEU A 63 -3.05 6.06 -10.24
C LEU A 63 -4.54 5.82 -10.47
N LYS A 64 -5.40 6.37 -9.61
CA LYS A 64 -6.86 6.30 -9.77
C LYS A 64 -7.32 6.91 -11.09
N GLU A 65 -6.81 8.08 -11.47
CA GLU A 65 -7.19 8.73 -12.72
C GLU A 65 -6.65 7.99 -13.94
N MET A 66 -5.44 7.41 -13.88
CA MET A 66 -4.93 6.53 -14.94
C MET A 66 -5.83 5.31 -15.15
N ILE A 67 -6.23 4.62 -14.08
CA ILE A 67 -7.12 3.45 -14.16
C ILE A 67 -8.46 3.84 -14.81
N LYS A 68 -9.06 4.97 -14.39
CA LYS A 68 -10.31 5.45 -15.01
C LYS A 68 -10.16 5.72 -16.50
N ALA A 69 -9.04 6.34 -16.91
CA ALA A 69 -8.77 6.60 -18.32
C ALA A 69 -8.64 5.30 -19.12
N SER A 70 -7.89 4.32 -18.61
CA SER A 70 -7.74 3.01 -19.26
C SER A 70 -9.06 2.27 -19.43
N VAL A 71 -9.93 2.29 -18.41
CA VAL A 71 -11.26 1.66 -18.48
C VAL A 71 -12.13 2.33 -19.54
N ARG A 72 -12.13 3.67 -19.63
CA ARG A 72 -12.89 4.41 -20.66
C ARG A 72 -12.40 4.13 -22.08
N MET A 73 -11.09 3.95 -22.26
CA MET A 73 -10.52 3.58 -23.56
C MET A 73 -10.95 2.17 -23.96
N SER A 74 -10.92 1.23 -23.02
CA SER A 74 -11.37 -0.15 -23.26
C SER A 74 -12.85 -0.20 -23.63
N SER A 75 -13.71 0.58 -22.99
CA SER A 75 -15.15 0.59 -23.29
C SER A 75 -15.49 1.24 -24.62
N SER A 76 -14.59 2.06 -25.19
CA SER A 76 -14.80 2.67 -26.51
C SER A 76 -14.48 1.71 -27.67
N SER A 77 -13.85 0.57 -27.37
CA SER A 77 -13.46 -0.46 -28.35
C SER A 77 -14.36 -1.70 -28.31
N THR A 78 -15.42 -1.70 -27.49
CA THR A 78 -16.40 -2.81 -27.38
C THR A 78 -17.76 -2.38 -27.87
#